data_AF-A0A6P0T077-F1
#
_entry.id   AF-A0A6P0T077-F1
#
_cell.length_a   1.000
_cell.length_b   1.000
_cell.length_c   1.000
_cell.angle_alpha   90.00
_cell.angle_beta   90.00
_cell.angle_gamma   90.00
#
_symmetry.space_group_name_H-M   'P 1'
#
loop_
_entity.id
_entity.type
_entity.pdbx_description
1 polymer ?
#
loop_
_entity_poly.entity_id
_entity_poly.type
_entity_poly.pdbx_seq_one_letter_code
_entity_poly.pdbx_strand_id
1 'polypeptide(L)' 'MTKNYIPWNYARFLDYAADRIFLQKVGGGYIFIHRMLMEHFADMKLEN' A
#
# COMPACT_ATOMS: atom_id res chain seq x y z
N MET A 1 11.19 19.41 -14.11
CA MET A 1 11.21 18.94 -12.71
C MET A 1 9.83 18.41 -12.38
N THR A 2 9.58 17.13 -12.62
CA THR A 2 8.29 16.48 -12.36
C THR A 2 8.06 16.45 -10.86
N LYS A 3 7.11 17.24 -10.37
CA LYS A 3 6.65 17.15 -8.97
C LYS A 3 6.03 15.77 -8.79
N ASN A 4 6.73 14.88 -8.11
CA ASN A 4 6.16 13.67 -7.53
C ASN A 4 5.17 14.11 -6.45
N TYR A 5 3.94 14.43 -6.85
CA TYR A 5 2.85 14.77 -5.95
C TYR A 5 2.46 13.51 -5.19
N ILE A 6 3.18 13.27 -4.10
CA ILE A 6 2.76 12.33 -3.08
C ILE A 6 1.40 12.82 -2.57
N PRO A 7 0.29 12.06 -2.74
CA PRO A 7 -1.00 12.49 -2.25
C PRO A 7 -0.90 12.65 -0.74
N TRP A 8 -1.31 13.82 -0.24
CA TRP A 8 -1.20 14.27 1.15
C TRP A 8 -1.92 13.35 2.17
N ASN A 9 -2.53 12.26 1.70
CA ASN A 9 -3.31 11.35 2.51
C ASN A 9 -3.06 9.89 2.12
N TYR A 10 -1.83 9.41 2.31
CA TYR A 10 -1.53 7.98 2.25
C TYR A 10 -2.45 7.15 3.13
N ALA A 11 -2.86 7.68 4.30
CA ALA A 11 -3.81 6.99 5.16
C ALA A 11 -5.12 6.70 4.44
N ARG A 12 -5.67 7.64 3.65
CA ARG A 12 -6.90 7.41 2.86
C ARG A 12 -6.71 6.37 1.76
N PHE A 13 -5.55 6.33 1.12
CA PHE A 13 -5.25 5.28 0.15
C PHE A 13 -5.15 3.90 0.82
N LEU A 14 -4.48 3.82 1.96
CA LEU A 14 -4.31 2.57 2.72
C LEU A 14 -5.63 2.12 3.34
N ASP A 15 -6.47 3.03 3.84
CA ASP A 15 -7.82 2.74 4.31
C ASP A 15 -8.70 2.24 3.15
N TYR A 16 -8.56 2.80 1.95
CA TYR A 16 -9.28 2.31 0.76
C TYR A 16 -8.83 0.91 0.34
N ALA A 17 -7.53 0.63 0.38
CA ALA A 17 -7.01 -0.70 0.15
C ALA A 17 -7.46 -1.68 1.25
N ALA A 18 -7.62 -1.21 2.49
CA ALA A 18 -8.16 -2.02 3.58
C ALA A 18 -9.65 -2.34 3.40
N ASP A 19 -10.46 -1.38 2.95
CA ASP A 19 -11.87 -1.57 2.60
C ASP A 19 -12.06 -2.63 1.51
N ARG A 20 -11.12 -2.66 0.54
CA ARG A 20 -11.08 -3.66 -0.53
C ARG A 20 -10.41 -4.99 -0.16
N ILE A 21 -10.10 -5.22 1.13
CA ILE A 21 -9.52 -6.49 1.62
C ILE A 21 -8.09 -6.74 1.08
N PHE A 22 -7.39 -5.71 0.60
CA PHE A 22 -5.97 -5.84 0.28
C PHE A 22 -5.09 -5.69 1.53
N LEU A 23 -5.52 -4.85 2.47
CA LEU A 23 -4.81 -4.55 3.71
C LEU A 23 -5.72 -4.78 4.93
N GLN A 24 -5.12 -5.02 6.09
CA GLN A 24 -5.79 -5.03 7.38
C GLN A 24 -5.16 -4.00 8.29
N LYS A 25 -5.98 -3.18 8.94
CA LYS A 25 -5.53 -2.18 9.91
C LYS A 25 -5.31 -2.85 11.26
N VAL A 26 -4.07 -2.81 11.77
CA VAL A 26 -3.69 -3.44 13.05
C VAL A 26 -2.88 -2.44 13.86
N GLY A 27 -3.36 -2.05 15.04
CA GLY A 27 -2.62 -1.22 16.00
C GLY A 27 -2.14 0.14 15.46
N GLY A 28 -2.81 0.69 14.44
CA GLY A 28 -2.40 1.96 13.79
C GLY A 28 -1.52 1.80 12.54
N GLY A 29 -1.11 0.57 12.21
CA GLY A 29 -0.45 0.22 10.95
C GLY A 29 -1.34 -0.58 10.00
N TYR A 30 -0.82 -0.90 8.82
CA TYR A 30 -1.48 -1.73 7.82
C TYR A 30 -0.62 -2.96 7.51
N ILE A 31 -1.25 -4.14 7.45
CA ILE A 31 -0.61 -5.38 7.03
C ILE A 31 -1.29 -5.93 5.78
N PHE A 32 -0.57 -6.64 4.92
CA PHE A 32 -1.18 -7.35 3.80
C PHE A 32 -1.98 -8.55 4.30
N ILE A 33 -3.22 -8.71 3.83
CA ILE A 33 -4.05 -9.87 4.17
C ILE A 33 -3.55 -11.13 3.44
N HIS A 34 -3.14 -10.96 2.18
CA HIS A 34 -2.66 -12.05 1.34
C HIS A 34 -1.14 -12.04 1.24
N ARG A 35 -0.50 -13.14 1.62
CA ARG A 35 0.96 -13.31 1.53
C ARG A 35 1.48 -13.19 0.09
N MET A 36 0.75 -13.71 -0.89
CA MET A 36 1.12 -13.60 -2.31
C MET A 36 1.20 -12.15 -2.80
N LEU A 37 0.33 -11.27 -2.27
CA LEU A 37 0.35 -9.86 -2.63
C LEU A 37 1.59 -9.16 -2.06
N MET A 38 1.95 -9.49 -0.81
CA MET A 38 3.20 -9.05 -0.19
C MET A 38 4.42 -9.55 -0.98
N GLU A 39 4.46 -10.83 -1.33
CA GLU A 39 5.56 -11.44 -2.10
C GLU A 39 5.66 -10.81 -3.50
N HIS A 40 4.55 -10.53 -4.17
CA HIS A 40 4.54 -9.85 -5.46
C HIS A 40 5.15 -8.44 -5.38
N PHE A 41 4.76 -7.65 -4.39
CA PHE A 41 5.35 -6.31 -4.19
C PHE A 41 6.81 -6.36 -3.73
N ALA A 42 7.20 -7.40 -2.99
CA ALA A 42 8.60 -7.59 -2.59
C ALA A 42 9.51 -7.99 -3.76
N ASP A 43 8.97 -8.73 -4.74
CA ASP A 43 9.68 -9.11 -5.97
C ASP A 43 9.66 -8.00 -7.04
N MET A 44 8.71 -7.06 -6.94
CA MET A 44 8.57 -5.95 -7.88
C MET A 44 9.83 -5.08 -7.90
N LYS A 45 10.56 -5.10 -9.01
CA LYS A 45 11.68 -4.20 -9.23
C LYS A 45 11.14 -2.79 -9.48
N LEU A 46 11.68 -1.80 -8.76
CA LEU A 46 11.45 -0.39 -9.04
C LEU A 46 12.12 -0.06 -10.39
N GLU A 47 11.35 -0.10 -11.47
CA GLU A 47 11.75 0.53 -12.73
C GLU A 47 11.51 2.05 -12.61
N ASN A 48 12.54 2.83 -12.95
CA ASN A 48 12.57 4.30 -12.88
C ASN A 48 12.04 4.93 -14.17
#